data_AF-W4L2P4-F1
#
_entry.id   AF-W4L2P4-F1
#
_cell.length_a   1.000
_cell.length_b   1.000
_cell.length_c   1.000
_cell.angle_alpha   90.00
_cell.angle_beta   90.00
_cell.angle_gamma   90.00
#
_symmetry.space_group_name_H-M   'P 1'
#
loop_
_entity.id
_entity.type
_entity.pdbx_description
1 polymer ?
#
loop_
_entity_poly.entity_id
_entity_poly.type
_entity_poly.pdbx_seq_one_letter_code
_entity_poly.pdbx_strand_id
1 'polypeptide(L)'
;MMETTPFNFTTEQKDLLQSLSQEMGKSISALIEEALKRLREDVRLMNRNTNGSQAENGEISSPLAPQPRKPIWELFEEASHNIPDEELDRLSTDGSYQHDHYLYGTPKHPA
;
A
#
# COMPACT_ATOMS: atom_id res chain seq x y z
N MET A 1 -28.44 7.51 7.65
CA MET A 1 -28.38 6.04 7.64
C MET A 1 -26.90 5.67 7.74
N MET A 2 -26.49 4.95 8.77
CA MET A 2 -25.09 4.53 8.96
C MET A 2 -24.94 3.14 8.37
N GLU A 3 -24.22 3.04 7.26
CA GLU A 3 -23.93 1.79 6.55
C GLU A 3 -23.12 0.86 7.48
N THR A 4 -23.71 -0.24 7.95
CA THR A 4 -22.97 -1.26 8.72
C THR A 4 -22.35 -2.23 7.72
N THR A 5 -21.09 -2.01 7.36
CA THR A 5 -20.33 -2.96 6.56
C THR A 5 -20.12 -4.23 7.39
N PRO A 6 -20.58 -5.41 6.93
CA PRO A 6 -20.46 -6.64 7.70
C PRO A 6 -19.03 -7.18 7.59
N PHE A 7 -18.12 -6.67 8.41
CA PHE A 7 -16.81 -7.27 8.61
C PHE A 7 -16.93 -8.40 9.63
N ASN A 8 -16.57 -9.61 9.21
CA ASN A 8 -16.49 -10.76 10.13
C ASN A 8 -15.09 -10.82 10.73
N PHE A 9 -14.96 -10.46 12.00
CA PHE A 9 -13.72 -10.67 12.76
C PHE A 9 -13.62 -12.13 13.21
N THR A 10 -12.42 -12.69 13.17
CA THR A 10 -12.14 -14.01 13.77
C THR A 10 -12.29 -13.93 15.30
N THR A 11 -12.48 -15.07 15.96
CA THR A 11 -12.61 -15.12 17.42
C THR A 11 -11.38 -14.51 18.10
N GLU A 12 -10.17 -14.83 17.62
CA GLU A 12 -8.92 -14.24 18.14
C GLU A 12 -8.86 -12.71 17.96
N GLN A 13 -9.32 -12.20 16.81
CA GLN A 13 -9.37 -10.75 16.57
C GLN A 13 -10.37 -10.06 17.51
N LYS A 14 -11.50 -10.70 17.82
CA LYS A 14 -12.49 -10.17 18.77
C LYS A 14 -11.95 -10.14 20.18
N ASP A 15 -11.27 -11.21 20.61
CA ASP A 15 -10.65 -11.27 21.93
C ASP A 15 -9.58 -10.20 22.09
N LEU A 16 -8.72 -10.03 21.09
CA LEU A 16 -7.68 -9.00 21.09
C LEU A 16 -8.27 -7.57 21.10
N LEU A 17 -9.30 -7.31 20.29
CA LEU A 17 -10.00 -6.02 20.30
C LEU A 17 -10.71 -5.75 21.63
N GLN A 18 -11.23 -6.80 22.27
CA GLN A 18 -11.86 -6.70 23.57
C GLN A 18 -10.84 -6.37 24.66
N SER A 19 -9.67 -7.01 24.68
CA SER A 19 -8.57 -6.66 25.58
C SER A 19 -8.13 -5.21 25.41
N LEU A 20 -7.92 -4.76 24.17
CA LEU A 20 -7.53 -3.38 23.86
C LEU A 20 -8.62 -2.36 24.23
N SER A 21 -9.89 -2.74 24.10
CA SER A 21 -11.03 -1.92 24.52
C SER A 21 -11.05 -1.69 26.03
N GLN A 22 -10.79 -2.74 26.82
CA GLN A 22 -10.70 -2.63 28.28
C GLN A 22 -9.49 -1.80 28.73
N GLU A 23 -8.35 -1.97 28.08
CA GLU A 23 -7.11 -1.24 28.40
C GLU A 23 -7.22 0.25 28.07
N MET A 24 -7.78 0.59 26.91
CA MET A 24 -7.87 1.97 26.44
C MET A 24 -9.15 2.68 26.87
N GLY A 25 -10.09 1.98 27.52
CA GLY A 25 -11.40 2.49 27.93
C GLY A 25 -12.28 2.99 26.77
N LYS A 26 -12.00 2.54 25.55
CA LYS A 26 -12.64 2.99 24.30
C LYS A 26 -13.49 1.86 23.73
N SER A 27 -14.61 2.21 23.09
CA SER A 27 -15.41 1.21 22.37
C SER A 27 -14.63 0.64 21.20
N ILE A 28 -14.91 -0.63 20.85
CA ILE A 28 -14.28 -1.30 19.71
C ILE A 28 -14.43 -0.47 18.42
N SER A 29 -15.60 0.15 18.19
CA SER A 29 -15.81 1.03 17.05
C SER A 29 -14.90 2.26 17.07
N ALA A 30 -14.74 2.93 18.22
CA ALA A 30 -13.86 4.09 18.33
C ALA A 30 -12.37 3.73 18.13
N LEU A 31 -11.95 2.53 18.55
CA LEU A 31 -10.62 2.00 18.28
C LEU A 31 -10.39 1.77 16.79
N ILE A 32 -11.37 1.16 16.11
CA ILE A 32 -11.31 0.92 14.67
C ILE A 32 -11.26 2.25 13.91
N GLU A 33 -12.10 3.22 14.28
CA GLU A 33 -12.10 4.55 13.66
C GLU A 33 -10.74 5.25 13.80
N GLU A 34 -10.16 5.23 15.00
CA GLU A 34 -8.85 5.86 15.23
C GLU A 34 -7.71 5.12 14.50
N ALA A 35 -7.74 3.79 14.46
CA ALA A 35 -6.77 3.00 13.70
C ALA A 35 -6.85 3.28 12.19
N LEU A 36 -8.07 3.34 11.64
CA LEU A 36 -8.29 3.69 10.23
C LEU A 36 -7.89 5.13 9.92
N LYS A 37 -8.16 6.07 10.83
CA LYS A 37 -7.75 7.47 10.70
C LYS A 37 -6.22 7.57 10.65
N ARG A 38 -5.53 6.91 11.58
CA ARG A 38 -4.06 6.90 11.64
C ARG A 38 -3.45 6.27 10.38
N LEU A 39 -3.96 5.13 9.95
CA LEU A 39 -3.50 4.47 8.71
C LEU A 39 -3.72 5.37 7.49
N ARG A 40 -4.85 6.07 7.41
CA ARG A 40 -5.12 7.03 6.33
C ARG A 40 -4.15 8.20 6.34
N GLU A 41 -3.79 8.70 7.52
CA GLU A 41 -2.82 9.77 7.70
C GLU A 41 -1.43 9.33 7.22
N ASP A 42 -0.98 8.14 7.63
CA ASP A 42 0.30 7.56 7.24
C ASP A 42 0.37 7.33 5.71
N VAL A 43 -0.70 6.78 5.12
CA VAL A 43 -0.81 6.60 3.66
C VAL A 43 -0.81 7.95 2.94
N ARG A 44 -1.48 8.97 3.49
CA ARG A 44 -1.46 10.33 2.92
C ARG A 44 -0.08 10.96 3.01
N LEU A 45 0.67 10.73 4.08
CA LEU A 45 2.05 11.20 4.21
C LEU A 45 2.95 10.48 3.19
N MET A 46 2.88 9.15 3.10
CA MET A 46 3.59 8.39 2.06
C MET A 46 3.27 8.88 0.65
N ASN A 47 1.99 9.12 0.36
CA ASN A 47 1.55 9.55 -0.96
C ASN A 47 1.79 11.06 -1.22
N ARG A 48 1.92 11.89 -0.17
CA ARG A 48 2.35 13.29 -0.31
C ARG A 48 3.83 13.36 -0.67
N ASN A 49 4.65 12.43 -0.19
CA ASN A 49 6.06 12.34 -0.53
C ASN A 49 6.27 11.94 -2.00
N THR A 50 5.36 11.13 -2.57
CA THR A 50 5.36 10.77 -3.99
C THR A 50 4.75 11.88 -4.87
N ASN A 51 3.67 12.53 -4.42
CA ASN A 51 2.93 13.52 -5.19
C ASN A 51 3.42 14.98 -5.02
N GLY A 52 4.37 15.25 -4.12
CA GLY A 52 4.94 16.57 -3.84
C GLY A 52 5.83 17.18 -4.95
N SER A 53 5.66 16.80 -6.22
CA SER A 53 6.20 17.61 -7.32
C SER A 53 5.19 17.79 -8.45
N GLN A 54 3.93 18.01 -8.10
CA GLN A 54 2.96 18.52 -9.06
C GLN A 54 2.20 19.72 -8.47
N ALA A 55 2.49 20.87 -9.08
CA ALA A 55 1.86 22.19 -8.97
C ALA A 55 2.22 23.06 -7.75
N GLU A 56 3.17 23.99 -7.94
CA GLU A 56 2.82 25.39 -8.24
C GLU A 56 4.04 26.22 -8.68
N ASN A 57 3.80 27.04 -9.71
CA ASN A 57 4.72 28.06 -10.21
C ASN A 57 4.71 29.26 -9.25
N GLY A 58 5.90 29.73 -8.84
CA GLY A 58 6.05 30.96 -8.06
C GLY A 58 7.44 31.09 -7.47
N GLU A 59 8.35 31.67 -8.27
CA GLU A 59 9.66 32.26 -7.95
C GLU A 59 10.26 32.03 -6.55
N ILE A 60 11.46 31.43 -6.49
CA ILE A 60 12.70 32.04 -5.98
C ILE A 60 13.89 31.16 -6.39
N SER A 61 14.92 31.85 -6.87
CA SER A 61 16.18 31.43 -7.48
C SER A 61 17.07 30.43 -6.70
N SER A 62 17.57 29.42 -7.45
CA SER A 62 18.91 28.77 -7.37
C SER A 62 19.19 27.70 -6.28
N PRO A 63 20.16 26.76 -6.47
CA PRO A 63 20.33 25.84 -7.61
C PRO A 63 20.67 24.38 -7.15
N LEU A 64 19.89 23.37 -7.54
CA LEU A 64 20.43 22.03 -7.87
C LEU A 64 19.40 21.27 -8.72
N ALA A 65 19.83 20.77 -9.87
CA ALA A 65 18.98 20.44 -11.02
C ALA A 65 17.85 19.43 -10.71
N PRO A 66 16.66 19.59 -11.32
CA PRO A 66 15.60 18.59 -11.27
C PRO A 66 16.06 17.36 -12.05
N GLN A 67 16.42 16.29 -11.35
CA GLN A 67 16.58 15.01 -12.03
C GLN A 67 15.20 14.58 -12.56
N PRO A 68 15.09 14.20 -13.84
CA PRO A 68 13.83 13.74 -14.39
C PRO A 68 13.37 12.53 -13.56
N ARG A 69 12.14 12.58 -13.05
CA ARG A 69 11.54 11.43 -12.35
C ARG A 69 11.46 10.28 -13.35
N LYS A 70 12.37 9.32 -13.23
CA LYS A 70 12.43 8.15 -14.09
C LYS A 70 11.07 7.43 -14.08
N PRO A 71 10.50 7.06 -15.23
CA PRO A 71 9.31 6.22 -15.28
C PRO A 71 9.56 4.88 -14.55
N ILE A 72 8.47 4.27 -14.06
CA ILE A 72 8.53 3.00 -13.32
C ILE A 72 9.30 1.92 -14.11
N TRP A 73 9.17 1.92 -15.44
CA TRP A 73 9.89 1.00 -16.33
C TRP A 73 11.42 1.18 -16.29
N GLU A 74 11.93 2.40 -16.18
CA GLU A 74 13.38 2.64 -16.03
C GLU A 74 13.91 2.15 -14.68
N LEU A 75 13.08 2.21 -13.63
CA LEU A 75 13.42 1.64 -12.33
C LEU A 75 13.45 0.10 -12.38
N PHE A 76 12.50 -0.52 -13.10
CA PHE A 76 12.50 -1.96 -13.33
C PHE A 76 13.72 -2.40 -14.16
N GLU A 77 14.11 -1.65 -15.19
CA GLU A 77 15.34 -1.93 -15.93
C GLU A 77 16.56 -1.85 -15.02
N GLU A 78 16.72 -0.77 -14.26
CA GLU A 78 17.84 -0.59 -13.32
C GLU A 78 17.92 -1.70 -12.26
N ALA A 79 16.76 -2.14 -11.74
CA ALA A 79 16.68 -3.27 -10.83
C ALA A 79 17.02 -4.60 -11.51
N SER A 80 16.54 -4.82 -12.74
CA SER A 80 16.77 -6.06 -13.50
C SER A 80 18.25 -6.27 -13.83
N HIS A 81 19.01 -5.20 -14.06
CA HIS A 81 20.46 -5.27 -14.28
C HIS A 81 21.24 -5.77 -13.06
N ASN A 82 20.65 -5.73 -11.86
CA ASN A 82 21.26 -6.20 -10.62
C ASN A 82 20.86 -7.64 -10.25
N ILE A 83 20.03 -8.31 -11.06
CA ILE A 83 19.58 -9.68 -10.80
C ILE A 83 20.56 -10.66 -11.49
N PRO A 84 21.15 -11.62 -10.76
CA PRO A 84 21.98 -12.65 -11.36
C PRO A 84 21.12 -13.67 -12.14
N ASP A 85 21.67 -14.19 -13.25
CA ASP A 85 20.99 -15.12 -14.17
C ASP A 85 20.43 -16.36 -13.46
N GLU A 86 21.13 -16.84 -12.41
CA GLU A 86 20.73 -17.98 -11.60
C GLU A 86 19.41 -17.75 -10.81
N GLU A 87 19.15 -16.51 -10.38
CA GLU A 87 17.90 -16.14 -9.73
C GLU A 87 16.80 -15.90 -10.76
N LEU A 88 17.15 -15.38 -11.95
CA LEU A 88 16.24 -15.20 -13.07
C LEU A 88 15.69 -16.55 -13.58
N ASP A 89 16.53 -17.58 -13.66
CA ASP A 89 16.12 -18.95 -14.03
C ASP A 89 15.26 -19.63 -12.97
N ARG A 90 15.33 -19.17 -11.72
CA ARG A 90 14.47 -19.64 -10.63
C ARG A 90 13.09 -18.99 -10.64
N LEU A 91 12.93 -17.86 -11.34
CA LEU A 91 11.64 -17.20 -11.47
C LEU A 91 10.69 -18.03 -12.34
N SER A 92 9.42 -18.02 -11.98
CA SER A 92 8.39 -18.69 -12.74
C SER A 92 8.29 -18.07 -14.14
N THR A 93 8.20 -18.90 -15.19
CA THR A 93 8.16 -18.48 -16.60
C THR A 93 7.03 -17.49 -16.91
N ASP A 94 5.97 -17.48 -16.11
CA ASP A 94 4.88 -16.51 -16.24
C ASP A 94 4.50 -15.88 -14.89
N GLY A 95 5.15 -14.75 -14.57
CA GLY A 95 4.79 -13.90 -13.44
C GLY A 95 3.48 -13.14 -13.64
N SER A 96 2.95 -13.12 -14.87
CA SER A 96 1.74 -12.38 -15.24
C SER A 96 0.46 -13.22 -15.22
N TYR A 97 0.60 -14.55 -15.08
CA TYR A 97 -0.47 -15.53 -15.17
C TYR A 97 -1.69 -15.20 -14.29
N GLN A 98 -1.44 -14.61 -13.12
CA GLN A 98 -2.45 -14.27 -12.12
C GLN A 98 -2.65 -12.77 -11.91
N HIS A 99 -2.26 -11.90 -12.84
CA HIS A 99 -2.49 -10.45 -12.68
C HIS A 99 -3.97 -10.13 -12.36
N ASP A 100 -4.93 -10.80 -12.98
CA ASP A 100 -6.36 -10.61 -12.69
C ASP A 100 -6.75 -11.06 -11.27
N HIS A 101 -6.06 -12.06 -10.70
CA HIS A 101 -6.25 -12.45 -9.30
C HIS A 101 -5.73 -11.36 -8.36
N TYR A 102 -4.56 -10.79 -8.64
CA TYR A 102 -4.00 -9.72 -7.82
C TYR A 102 -4.75 -8.39 -7.99
N LEU A 103 -5.36 -8.17 -9.15
CA LEU A 103 -6.07 -6.93 -9.46
C LEU A 103 -7.55 -6.99 -9.07
N TYR A 104 -8.19 -8.15 -9.20
CA TYR A 104 -9.64 -8.32 -9.02
C TYR A 104 -10.03 -9.42 -8.02
N GLY A 105 -9.06 -10.06 -7.34
CA GLY A 105 -9.29 -11.03 -6.27
C GLY A 105 -9.81 -12.40 -6.76
N THR A 106 -10.04 -12.59 -8.06
CA THR A 106 -10.63 -13.81 -8.62
C THR A 106 -9.56 -14.61 -9.37
N PRO A 107 -9.21 -15.82 -8.91
CA PRO A 107 -8.23 -16.65 -9.60
C PRO A 107 -8.80 -17.17 -10.93
N LYS A 108 -7.97 -17.19 -11.99
CA LYS A 108 -8.36 -17.69 -13.32
C LYS A 108 -8.64 -19.20 -13.35
N HIS A 109 -8.13 -19.96 -12.38
CA HIS A 109 -8.40 -21.39 -12.24
C HIS A 109 -8.80 -21.72 -10.79
N PRO A 110 -9.82 -22.58 -10.57
CA PRO A 110 -10.08 -23.16 -9.26
C PRO A 110 -8.97 -24.16 -8.89
N ALA A 111 -8.61 -24.18 -7.61
CA ALA A 111 -7.62 -25.09 -7.03
C ALA A 111 -8.12 -26.54 -6.98
#